data_AF-A0AAU7YZC3-F1
#
_entry.id   AF-A0AAU7YZC3-F1
#
_cell.length_a   1.000
_cell.length_b   1.000
_cell.length_c   1.000
_cell.angle_alpha   90.00
_cell.angle_beta   90.00
_cell.angle_gamma   90.00
#
_symmetry.space_group_name_H-M   'P 1'
#
loop_
_entity.id
_entity.type
_entity.pdbx_description
1 polymer ?
#
loop_
_entity_poly.entity_id
_entity_poly.type
_entity_poly.pdbx_seq_one_letter_code
_entity_poly.pdbx_strand_id
1 'polypeptide(L)'
;MKYILLFALVVFLSYRARHAQIDDALIYARYINNALSGDGFVFNVGEKVNGLTSPLFCYLLFAVSWILHGNIILASVLISATFLFLASVLAERMVPFAGFLIASVGYFYVQVGMETALFLFMLILTVTLCREEMYNWLPSVLALLVLTRFEGGMMLLVVCAHLFRRRRWPALSSFLPALAIAAGFLLLNYRVYGQILPSSTTAKIGQGLSGALGPWPTAFFGMAWQLDKDFKPTIYFVLAVVALAFVGVKRLRGTALNETVLSFCALLLAFYVLLNIPGYRWYFAPFIFFGLVYGAEGIPRNRVGYSIAAVVLAAVALTNAFVVQRFNETPETDYRVLAEWLNRNTPPEATIEAVETGRLGYYCSHRYIYDVMGLTTPKNADHVTHGDWVSWVAEDKPDYIVMHAPALKWEKAALKDPAYEATPFLYRGVYVLRRKPAQQAANP
;
A
#
# COMPACT_ATOMS: atom_id res chain seq x y z
N MET A 1 31.72 -2.86 -5.33
CA MET A 1 31.50 -3.68 -4.13
C MET A 1 30.27 -3.26 -3.32
N LYS A 2 30.15 -2.00 -2.82
CA LYS A 2 29.01 -1.60 -1.96
C LYS A 2 27.61 -1.83 -2.56
N TYR A 3 27.39 -1.45 -3.81
CA TYR A 3 26.07 -1.61 -4.45
C TYR A 3 25.73 -3.08 -4.75
N ILE A 4 26.75 -3.93 -4.91
CA ILE A 4 26.56 -5.39 -5.07
C ILE A 4 26.08 -5.99 -3.74
N LEU A 5 26.67 -5.58 -2.61
CA LEU A 5 26.21 -6.01 -1.28
C LEU A 5 24.78 -5.52 -0.99
N LEU A 6 24.49 -4.26 -1.33
CA LEU A 6 23.15 -3.71 -1.19
C LEU A 6 22.13 -4.48 -2.04
N PHE A 7 22.47 -4.77 -3.30
CA PHE A 7 21.65 -5.58 -4.19
C PHE A 7 21.42 -6.99 -3.61
N ALA A 8 22.47 -7.67 -3.17
CA ALA A 8 22.38 -9.00 -2.59
C ALA A 8 21.48 -9.03 -1.34
N LEU A 9 21.57 -8.01 -0.47
CA LEU A 9 20.71 -7.88 0.71
C LEU A 9 19.23 -7.71 0.31
N VAL A 10 18.94 -6.81 -0.63
CA VAL A 10 17.57 -6.56 -1.10
C VAL A 10 16.99 -7.82 -1.73
N VAL A 11 17.75 -8.51 -2.58
CA VAL A 11 17.31 -9.77 -3.21
C VAL A 11 17.06 -10.85 -2.16
N PHE A 12 17.97 -11.02 -1.21
CA PHE A 12 17.84 -12.02 -0.14
C PHE A 12 16.56 -11.80 0.68
N LEU A 13 16.31 -10.59 1.17
CA LEU A 13 15.12 -10.30 1.97
C LEU A 13 13.83 -10.31 1.14
N SER A 14 13.86 -9.87 -0.12
CA SER A 14 12.70 -9.96 -1.02
C SER A 14 12.32 -11.41 -1.30
N TYR A 15 13.31 -12.30 -1.47
CA TYR A 15 13.07 -13.74 -1.64
C TYR A 15 12.43 -14.35 -0.38
N ARG A 16 12.86 -13.93 0.82
CA ARG A 16 12.24 -14.34 2.08
C ARG A 16 10.79 -13.85 2.22
N ALA A 17 10.48 -12.67 1.67
CA ALA A 17 9.16 -12.02 1.71
C ALA A 17 8.22 -12.35 0.53
N ARG A 18 8.59 -13.28 -0.35
CA ARG A 18 7.90 -13.46 -1.64
C ARG A 18 6.40 -13.82 -1.54
N HIS A 19 5.99 -14.34 -0.40
CA HIS A 19 4.60 -14.68 -0.02
C HIS A 19 4.17 -13.84 1.19
N ALA A 20 4.55 -12.55 1.21
CA ALA A 20 4.11 -11.59 2.21
C ALA A 20 3.10 -10.62 1.57
N GLN A 21 2.03 -11.18 1.01
CA GLN A 21 0.97 -10.49 0.30
C GLN A 21 -0.11 -10.02 1.28
N ILE A 22 -0.25 -8.71 1.35
CA ILE A 22 -1.37 -8.08 2.06
C ILE A 22 -2.60 -8.02 1.17
N ASP A 23 -3.78 -7.82 1.77
CA ASP A 23 -5.05 -7.87 1.03
C ASP A 23 -5.12 -6.86 -0.13
N ASP A 24 -4.82 -5.58 0.12
CA ASP A 24 -4.78 -4.53 -0.92
C ASP A 24 -3.87 -4.88 -2.11
N ALA A 25 -2.76 -5.61 -1.88
CA ALA A 25 -1.87 -6.03 -2.96
C ALA A 25 -2.55 -7.02 -3.92
N LEU A 26 -3.41 -7.88 -3.39
CA LEU A 26 -4.14 -8.87 -4.17
C LEU A 26 -5.36 -8.27 -4.90
N ILE A 27 -5.83 -7.08 -4.49
CA ILE A 27 -6.75 -6.29 -5.31
C ILE A 27 -6.10 -5.96 -6.66
N TYR A 28 -4.86 -5.41 -6.64
CA TYR A 28 -4.12 -5.17 -7.88
C TYR A 28 -3.93 -6.47 -8.67
N ALA A 29 -3.57 -7.56 -7.99
CA ALA A 29 -3.35 -8.84 -8.65
C ALA A 29 -4.60 -9.36 -9.38
N ARG A 30 -5.80 -9.17 -8.80
CA ARG A 30 -7.05 -9.52 -9.47
C ARG A 30 -7.31 -8.68 -10.72
N TYR A 31 -7.12 -7.35 -10.64
CA TYR A 31 -7.24 -6.47 -11.80
C TYR A 31 -6.29 -6.91 -12.93
N ILE A 32 -5.04 -7.27 -12.59
CA ILE A 32 -4.05 -7.74 -13.57
C ILE A 32 -4.45 -9.10 -14.15
N ASN A 33 -4.94 -10.03 -13.32
CA ASN A 33 -5.39 -11.33 -13.79
C ASN A 33 -6.51 -11.20 -14.82
N ASN A 34 -7.54 -10.40 -14.52
CA ASN A 34 -8.65 -10.13 -15.44
C ASN A 34 -8.19 -9.43 -16.73
N ALA A 35 -7.27 -8.47 -16.63
CA ALA A 35 -6.70 -7.81 -17.80
C ALA A 35 -5.91 -8.78 -18.71
N LEU A 36 -5.13 -9.69 -18.12
CA LEU A 36 -4.40 -10.73 -18.86
C LEU A 36 -5.34 -11.78 -19.48
N SER A 37 -6.48 -12.05 -18.86
CA SER A 37 -7.54 -12.93 -19.39
C SER A 37 -8.37 -12.30 -20.50
N GLY A 38 -8.23 -10.99 -20.75
CA GLY A 38 -8.97 -10.27 -21.79
C GLY A 38 -10.26 -9.61 -21.30
N ASP A 39 -10.57 -9.70 -20.01
CA ASP A 39 -11.77 -9.10 -19.40
C ASP A 39 -11.61 -7.59 -19.11
N GLY A 40 -10.39 -7.08 -19.27
CA GLY A 40 -10.03 -5.68 -19.04
C GLY A 40 -9.58 -5.40 -17.60
N PHE A 41 -9.21 -4.14 -17.34
CA PHE A 41 -8.81 -3.68 -16.00
C PHE A 41 -10.05 -3.49 -15.11
N VAL A 42 -10.64 -4.59 -14.66
CA VAL A 42 -11.82 -4.61 -13.79
C VAL A 42 -11.60 -5.56 -12.61
N PHE A 43 -12.26 -5.28 -11.48
CA PHE A 43 -12.22 -6.18 -10.32
C PHE A 43 -13.21 -7.34 -10.48
N ASN A 44 -14.49 -7.00 -10.68
CA ASN A 44 -15.55 -7.94 -11.07
C ASN A 44 -15.76 -7.86 -12.58
N VAL A 45 -15.77 -9.01 -13.26
CA VAL A 45 -15.99 -9.07 -14.71
C VAL A 45 -17.39 -8.56 -15.03
N GLY A 46 -17.49 -7.67 -16.03
CA GLY A 46 -18.74 -7.01 -16.41
C GLY A 46 -18.95 -5.63 -15.77
N GLU A 47 -18.17 -5.27 -14.74
CA GLU A 47 -18.28 -3.97 -14.06
C GLU A 47 -17.08 -3.07 -14.31
N LYS A 48 -17.34 -1.89 -14.88
CA LYS A 48 -16.31 -0.88 -15.17
C LYS A 48 -16.07 0.02 -13.96
N VAL A 49 -15.52 -0.54 -12.88
CA VAL A 49 -15.14 0.20 -11.67
C VAL A 49 -13.63 0.36 -11.58
N ASN A 50 -13.18 1.61 -11.39
CA ASN A 50 -11.78 1.90 -11.11
C ASN A 50 -11.52 1.99 -9.59
N GLY A 51 -11.10 0.86 -9.01
CA GLY A 51 -10.63 0.74 -7.63
C GLY A 51 -9.11 0.92 -7.47
N LEU A 52 -8.38 1.24 -8.54
CA LEU A 52 -6.91 1.29 -8.53
C LEU A 52 -6.39 2.57 -7.85
N THR A 53 -5.84 2.44 -6.64
CA THR A 53 -5.24 3.58 -5.91
C THR A 53 -3.86 3.99 -6.44
N SER A 54 -3.19 3.10 -7.17
CA SER A 54 -1.88 3.34 -7.79
C SER A 54 -1.86 2.93 -9.27
N PRO A 55 -2.38 3.78 -10.18
CA PRO A 55 -2.38 3.49 -11.61
C PRO A 55 -1.01 3.17 -12.18
N LEU A 56 0.04 3.94 -11.84
CA LEU A 56 1.38 3.70 -12.37
C LEU A 56 1.91 2.33 -11.96
N PHE A 57 1.76 1.97 -10.68
CA PHE A 57 2.17 0.65 -10.19
C PHE A 57 1.39 -0.46 -10.88
N CYS A 58 0.07 -0.30 -11.06
CA CYS A 58 -0.76 -1.28 -11.72
C CYS A 58 -0.33 -1.52 -13.18
N TYR A 59 -0.03 -0.46 -13.95
CA TYR A 59 0.45 -0.62 -15.33
C TYR A 59 1.83 -1.28 -15.41
N LEU A 60 2.73 -0.96 -14.48
CA LEU A 60 4.03 -1.64 -14.39
C LEU A 60 3.85 -3.11 -14.02
N LEU A 61 2.97 -3.41 -13.05
CA LEU A 61 2.66 -4.77 -12.64
C LEU A 61 2.06 -5.57 -13.79
N PHE A 62 1.14 -4.98 -14.56
CA PHE A 62 0.59 -5.58 -15.77
C PHE A 62 1.70 -5.94 -16.78
N ALA A 63 2.53 -4.97 -17.14
CA ALA A 63 3.57 -5.14 -18.15
C ALA A 63 4.59 -6.22 -17.74
N VAL A 64 5.04 -6.21 -16.48
CA VAL A 64 5.99 -7.22 -15.98
C VAL A 64 5.31 -8.59 -15.86
N SER A 65 4.04 -8.65 -15.43
CA SER A 65 3.31 -9.92 -15.36
C SER A 65 3.11 -10.53 -16.74
N TRP A 66 2.85 -9.70 -17.77
CA TRP A 66 2.75 -10.14 -19.16
C TRP A 66 4.07 -10.73 -19.66
N ILE A 67 5.21 -10.07 -19.41
CA ILE A 67 6.55 -10.58 -19.73
C ILE A 67 6.84 -11.90 -19.01
N LEU A 68 6.33 -12.07 -17.79
CA LEU A 68 6.50 -13.27 -16.97
C LEU A 68 5.40 -14.31 -17.18
N HIS A 69 4.71 -14.29 -18.32
CA HIS A 69 3.69 -15.28 -18.70
C HIS A 69 2.57 -15.43 -17.67
N GLY A 70 2.14 -14.32 -17.07
CA GLY A 70 1.06 -14.27 -16.08
C GLY A 70 1.48 -14.55 -14.64
N ASN A 71 2.78 -14.63 -14.33
CA ASN A 71 3.22 -14.79 -12.93
C ASN A 71 3.21 -13.46 -12.16
N ILE A 72 2.01 -13.07 -11.69
CA ILE A 72 1.74 -11.79 -11.03
C ILE A 72 2.48 -11.67 -9.69
N ILE A 73 2.54 -12.75 -8.91
CA ILE A 73 3.23 -12.73 -7.61
C ILE A 73 4.73 -12.50 -7.80
N LEU A 74 5.37 -13.18 -8.76
CA LEU A 74 6.78 -12.95 -9.06
C LEU A 74 7.01 -11.52 -9.59
N ALA A 75 6.14 -11.02 -10.47
CA ALA A 75 6.21 -9.65 -10.97
C ALA A 75 6.15 -8.63 -9.81
N SER A 76 5.25 -8.84 -8.85
CA SER A 76 5.08 -7.99 -7.67
C SER A 76 6.34 -7.93 -6.79
N VAL A 77 7.01 -9.07 -6.59
CA VAL A 77 8.27 -9.18 -5.84
C VAL A 77 9.39 -8.46 -6.57
N LEU A 78 9.53 -8.71 -7.88
CA LEU A 78 10.59 -8.11 -8.69
C LEU A 78 10.48 -6.59 -8.78
N ILE A 79 9.25 -6.06 -8.97
CA ILE A 79 8.99 -4.62 -8.98
C ILE A 79 9.33 -4.01 -7.63
N SER A 80 8.82 -4.60 -6.54
CA SER A 80 9.05 -4.11 -5.18
C SER A 80 10.54 -4.09 -4.84
N ALA A 81 11.25 -5.19 -5.14
CA ALA A 81 12.69 -5.31 -4.92
C ALA A 81 13.50 -4.30 -5.76
N THR A 82 13.12 -4.11 -7.02
CA THR A 82 13.80 -3.18 -7.93
C THR A 82 13.69 -1.75 -7.43
N PHE A 83 12.48 -1.28 -7.12
CA PHE A 83 12.30 0.10 -6.66
C PHE A 83 12.85 0.34 -5.25
N LEU A 84 12.78 -0.66 -4.35
CA LEU A 84 13.44 -0.55 -3.04
C LEU A 84 14.96 -0.48 -3.19
N PHE A 85 15.55 -1.27 -4.08
CA PHE A 85 16.98 -1.20 -4.39
C PHE A 85 17.35 0.18 -4.96
N LEU A 86 16.61 0.69 -5.94
CA LEU A 86 16.86 2.02 -6.52
C LEU A 86 16.71 3.14 -5.48
N ALA A 87 15.66 3.09 -4.65
CA ALA A 87 15.47 4.04 -3.56
C ALA A 87 16.64 3.99 -2.57
N SER A 88 17.10 2.79 -2.22
CA SER A 88 18.25 2.58 -1.33
C SER A 88 19.56 3.08 -1.95
N VAL A 89 19.77 2.90 -3.26
CA VAL A 89 20.95 3.44 -3.96
C VAL A 89 20.96 4.97 -3.94
N LEU A 90 19.82 5.61 -4.19
CA LEU A 90 19.71 7.07 -4.13
C LEU A 90 19.94 7.57 -2.69
N ALA A 91 19.34 6.92 -1.70
CA ALA A 91 19.57 7.24 -0.29
C ALA A 91 21.05 7.10 0.09
N GLU A 92 21.72 6.02 -0.31
CA GLU A 92 23.16 5.78 -0.07
C GLU A 92 24.07 6.80 -0.74
N ARG A 93 23.68 7.31 -1.91
CA ARG A 93 24.40 8.41 -2.58
C ARG A 93 24.19 9.74 -1.86
N MET A 94 23.01 9.94 -1.27
CA MET A 94 22.68 11.17 -0.58
C MET A 94 23.31 11.26 0.80
N VAL A 95 23.24 10.18 1.58
CA VAL A 95 23.73 10.03 2.95
C VAL A 95 24.37 8.64 3.09
N PRO A 96 25.67 8.54 3.43
CA PRO A 96 26.32 7.24 3.62
C PRO A 96 25.59 6.38 4.66
N PHE A 97 25.52 5.06 4.43
CA PHE A 97 24.76 4.08 5.23
C PHE A 97 23.23 4.14 5.14
N ALA A 98 22.63 5.21 4.59
CA ALA A 98 21.17 5.30 4.52
C ALA A 98 20.57 4.17 3.69
N GLY A 99 21.19 3.82 2.56
CA GLY A 99 20.69 2.75 1.70
C GLY A 99 20.75 1.39 2.36
N PHE A 100 21.86 1.09 3.06
CA PHE A 100 21.97 -0.16 3.80
C PHE A 100 20.99 -0.22 4.97
N LEU A 101 20.79 0.89 5.70
CA LEU A 101 19.79 0.93 6.77
C LEU A 101 18.40 0.63 6.22
N ILE A 102 17.97 1.32 5.16
CA ILE A 102 16.69 1.08 4.50
C ILE A 102 16.54 -0.39 4.06
N ALA A 103 17.54 -0.92 3.34
CA ALA A 103 17.52 -2.30 2.86
C ALA A 103 17.58 -3.35 3.98
N SER A 104 17.97 -2.98 5.21
CA SER A 104 18.02 -3.92 6.34
C SER A 104 16.70 -4.01 7.12
N VAL A 105 15.75 -3.11 6.89
CA VAL A 105 14.50 -3.05 7.65
C VAL A 105 13.41 -3.92 7.02
N GLY A 106 12.94 -4.93 7.76
CA GLY A 106 11.92 -5.90 7.34
C GLY A 106 10.57 -5.26 6.96
N TYR A 107 10.25 -4.11 7.56
CA TYR A 107 9.04 -3.33 7.33
C TYR A 107 8.74 -3.08 5.83
N PHE A 108 9.76 -2.81 5.00
CA PHE A 108 9.53 -2.55 3.57
C PHE A 108 9.23 -3.82 2.78
N TYR A 109 9.64 -4.98 3.29
CA TYR A 109 9.47 -6.27 2.63
C TYR A 109 8.12 -6.93 2.96
N VAL A 110 7.51 -6.62 4.10
CA VAL A 110 6.15 -7.10 4.43
C VAL A 110 5.02 -6.35 3.71
N GLN A 111 5.39 -5.46 2.77
CA GLN A 111 4.48 -4.68 1.92
C GLN A 111 4.69 -5.01 0.44
N VAL A 112 5.31 -6.16 0.14
CA VAL A 112 5.50 -6.62 -1.23
C VAL A 112 4.13 -6.72 -1.93
N GLY A 113 4.10 -6.27 -3.18
CA GLY A 113 2.88 -6.20 -3.98
C GLY A 113 2.09 -4.90 -3.84
N MET A 114 2.53 -4.00 -2.97
CA MET A 114 2.04 -2.62 -2.92
C MET A 114 2.95 -1.66 -3.69
N GLU A 115 2.42 -0.50 -4.02
CA GLU A 115 3.16 0.59 -4.66
C GLU A 115 4.21 1.26 -3.76
N THR A 116 4.30 0.89 -2.47
CA THR A 116 5.14 1.56 -1.47
C THR A 116 6.59 1.76 -1.93
N ALA A 117 7.24 0.71 -2.45
CA ALA A 117 8.64 0.79 -2.89
C ALA A 117 8.82 1.78 -4.06
N LEU A 118 7.88 1.77 -5.03
CA LEU A 118 7.85 2.73 -6.13
C LEU A 118 7.63 4.15 -5.60
N PHE A 119 6.71 4.34 -4.66
CA PHE A 119 6.44 5.64 -4.07
C PHE A 119 7.67 6.22 -3.37
N LEU A 120 8.36 5.42 -2.53
CA LEU A 120 9.58 5.83 -1.85
C LEU A 120 10.70 6.19 -2.84
N PHE A 121 10.85 5.40 -3.91
CA PHE A 121 11.78 5.71 -5.00
C PHE A 121 11.46 7.07 -5.65
N MET A 122 10.19 7.32 -5.98
CA MET A 122 9.79 8.59 -6.60
C MET A 122 9.98 9.79 -5.66
N LEU A 123 9.75 9.62 -4.35
CA LEU A 123 10.02 10.64 -3.35
C LEU A 123 11.51 10.98 -3.27
N ILE A 124 12.39 9.99 -3.10
CA ILE A 124 13.84 10.24 -3.00
C ILE A 124 14.44 10.72 -4.32
N LEU A 125 13.91 10.26 -5.46
CA LEU A 125 14.27 10.79 -6.78
C LEU A 125 13.91 12.27 -6.89
N THR A 126 12.71 12.67 -6.47
CA THR A 126 12.29 14.09 -6.47
C THR A 126 13.23 14.94 -5.62
N VAL A 127 13.56 14.48 -4.39
CA VAL A 127 14.51 15.18 -3.51
C VAL A 127 15.91 15.26 -4.15
N THR A 128 16.35 14.20 -4.83
CA THR A 128 17.64 14.17 -5.54
C THR A 128 17.67 15.20 -6.66
N LEU A 129 16.62 15.26 -7.48
CA LEU A 129 16.51 16.24 -8.57
C LEU A 129 16.49 17.69 -8.08
N CYS A 130 15.80 17.96 -6.96
CA CYS A 130 15.85 19.28 -6.33
C CYS A 130 17.26 19.63 -5.84
N ARG A 131 17.97 18.67 -5.26
CA ARG A 131 19.34 18.86 -4.76
C ARG A 131 20.35 19.09 -5.89
N GLU A 132 20.22 18.35 -6.98
CA GLU A 132 21.11 18.42 -8.15
C GLU A 132 20.70 19.53 -9.14
N GLU A 133 19.68 20.34 -8.79
CA GLU A 133 19.14 21.43 -9.60
C GLU A 133 18.66 20.99 -11.00
N MET A 134 18.33 19.71 -11.17
CA MET A 134 17.84 19.11 -12.41
C MET A 134 16.34 19.34 -12.60
N TYR A 135 15.92 20.60 -12.55
CA TYR A 135 14.51 20.99 -12.47
C TYR A 135 13.67 20.60 -13.69
N ASN A 136 14.29 20.43 -14.85
CA ASN A 136 13.62 20.02 -16.09
C ASN A 136 13.02 18.60 -16.04
N TRP A 137 13.43 17.76 -15.08
CA TRP A 137 12.84 16.43 -14.88
C TRP A 137 11.69 16.43 -13.87
N LEU A 138 11.56 17.48 -13.06
CA LEU A 138 10.57 17.54 -11.98
C LEU A 138 9.12 17.42 -12.45
N PRO A 139 8.67 18.10 -13.53
CA PRO A 139 7.27 17.99 -13.95
C PRO A 139 6.84 16.54 -14.22
N SER A 140 7.67 15.77 -14.93
CA SER A 140 7.37 14.38 -15.28
C SER A 140 7.44 13.46 -14.06
N VAL A 141 8.46 13.62 -13.21
CA VAL A 141 8.59 12.80 -11.99
C VAL A 141 7.44 13.08 -11.02
N LEU A 142 7.00 14.33 -10.88
CA LEU A 142 5.87 14.69 -10.03
C LEU A 142 4.54 14.17 -10.59
N ALA A 143 4.34 14.21 -11.92
CA ALA A 143 3.16 13.59 -12.54
C ALA A 143 3.10 12.09 -12.26
N LEU A 144 4.22 11.38 -12.44
CA LEU A 144 4.33 9.95 -12.14
C LEU A 144 4.20 9.65 -10.64
N LEU A 145 4.69 10.54 -9.76
CA LEU A 145 4.54 10.42 -8.31
C LEU A 145 3.06 10.48 -7.90
N VAL A 146 2.31 11.44 -8.45
CA VAL A 146 0.86 11.57 -8.22
C VAL A 146 0.09 10.34 -8.75
N LEU A 147 0.50 9.80 -9.91
CA LEU A 147 -0.06 8.54 -10.43
C LEU A 147 0.38 7.30 -9.66
N THR A 148 1.41 7.40 -8.82
CA THR A 148 1.78 6.32 -7.90
C THR A 148 0.89 6.40 -6.67
N ARG A 149 0.80 7.57 -6.03
CA ARG A 149 -0.12 7.81 -4.91
C ARG A 149 -0.58 9.26 -4.95
N PHE A 150 -1.88 9.48 -4.82
CA PHE A 150 -2.47 10.81 -4.91
C PHE A 150 -1.91 11.80 -3.86
N GLU A 151 -1.58 11.30 -2.66
CA GLU A 151 -0.92 12.08 -1.59
C GLU A 151 0.49 12.56 -1.96
N GLY A 152 1.10 11.97 -2.99
CA GLY A 152 2.31 12.48 -3.63
C GLY A 152 2.15 13.90 -4.15
N GLY A 153 0.91 14.37 -4.35
CA GLY A 153 0.59 15.78 -4.63
C GLY A 153 1.09 16.75 -3.55
N MET A 154 1.26 16.31 -2.30
CA MET A 154 1.88 17.15 -1.26
C MET A 154 3.34 17.47 -1.60
N MET A 155 4.06 16.55 -2.25
CA MET A 155 5.43 16.82 -2.71
C MET A 155 5.45 17.84 -3.86
N LEU A 156 4.44 17.83 -4.74
CA LEU A 156 4.28 18.86 -5.78
C LEU A 156 4.18 20.26 -5.14
N LEU A 157 3.37 20.42 -4.09
CA LEU A 157 3.24 21.71 -3.38
C LEU A 157 4.58 22.15 -2.77
N VAL A 158 5.30 21.23 -2.13
CA VAL A 158 6.62 21.51 -1.55
C VAL A 158 7.63 21.93 -2.62
N VAL A 159 7.67 21.22 -3.74
CA VAL A 159 8.58 21.52 -4.85
C VAL A 159 8.23 22.88 -5.47
N CYS A 160 6.96 23.19 -5.70
CA CYS A 160 6.53 24.51 -6.17
C CYS A 160 7.00 25.63 -5.24
N ALA A 161 6.82 25.46 -3.92
CA ALA A 161 7.30 26.42 -2.93
C ALA A 161 8.84 26.53 -2.90
N HIS A 162 9.56 25.43 -3.12
CA HIS A 162 11.02 25.42 -3.24
C HIS A 162 11.50 26.18 -4.48
N LEU A 163 10.94 25.88 -5.67
CA LEU A 163 11.27 26.55 -6.93
C LEU A 163 10.96 28.05 -6.89
N PHE A 164 9.82 28.43 -6.31
CA PHE A 164 9.44 29.83 -6.11
C PHE A 164 10.47 30.59 -5.27
N ARG A 165 10.90 30.02 -4.13
CA ARG A 165 11.91 30.63 -3.25
C ARG A 165 13.29 30.72 -3.91
N ARG A 166 13.64 29.72 -4.72
CA ARG A 166 14.91 29.70 -5.47
C ARG A 166 14.88 30.55 -6.73
N ARG A 167 13.70 31.04 -7.16
CA ARG A 167 13.47 31.78 -8.42
C ARG A 167 14.01 31.06 -9.65
N ARG A 168 13.96 29.72 -9.64
CA ARG A 168 14.40 28.87 -10.75
C ARG A 168 13.26 27.96 -11.12
N TRP A 169 12.87 28.01 -12.39
CA TRP A 169 11.76 27.25 -12.93
C TRP A 169 12.25 26.29 -14.02
N PRO A 170 11.59 25.13 -14.20
CA PRO A 170 11.85 24.26 -15.33
C PRO A 170 11.58 25.01 -16.64
N ALA A 171 12.25 24.58 -17.72
CA ALA A 171 11.89 25.03 -19.06
C ALA A 171 10.44 24.65 -19.38
N LEU A 172 9.71 25.50 -20.11
CA LEU A 172 8.31 25.24 -20.45
C LEU A 172 8.13 23.93 -21.26
N SER A 173 9.12 23.59 -22.09
CA SER A 173 9.15 22.33 -22.84
C SER A 173 9.17 21.08 -21.94
N SER A 174 9.70 21.18 -20.72
CA SER A 174 9.72 20.09 -19.74
C SER A 174 8.33 19.72 -19.21
N PHE A 175 7.32 20.56 -19.41
CA PHE A 175 5.95 20.25 -19.03
C PHE A 175 5.22 19.39 -20.06
N LEU A 176 5.70 19.33 -21.31
CA LEU A 176 5.03 18.56 -22.37
C LEU A 176 4.89 17.07 -22.02
N PRO A 177 5.94 16.36 -21.55
CA PRO A 177 5.79 14.95 -21.18
C PRO A 177 4.87 14.76 -19.97
N ALA A 178 4.94 15.67 -18.98
CA ALA A 178 4.08 15.62 -17.80
C ALA A 178 2.59 15.80 -18.17
N LEU A 179 2.29 16.75 -19.05
CA LEU A 179 0.95 16.99 -19.59
C LEU A 179 0.46 15.79 -20.41
N ALA A 180 1.33 15.18 -21.23
CA ALA A 180 0.98 13.98 -21.98
C ALA A 180 0.65 12.79 -21.07
N ILE A 181 1.43 12.58 -20.01
CA ILE A 181 1.18 11.55 -18.99
C ILE A 181 -0.16 11.80 -18.29
N ALA A 182 -0.40 13.01 -17.82
CA ALA A 182 -1.64 13.37 -17.12
C ALA A 182 -2.85 13.26 -18.05
N ALA A 183 -2.81 13.88 -19.24
CA ALA A 183 -3.90 13.83 -20.21
C ALA A 183 -4.18 12.40 -20.69
N GLY A 184 -3.13 11.61 -20.96
CA GLY A 184 -3.27 10.21 -21.34
C GLY A 184 -3.97 9.37 -20.26
N PHE A 185 -3.57 9.55 -19.00
CA PHE A 185 -4.24 8.88 -17.87
C PHE A 185 -5.71 9.30 -17.74
N LEU A 186 -6.00 10.60 -17.73
CA LEU A 186 -7.37 11.10 -17.57
C LEU A 186 -8.27 10.67 -18.73
N LEU A 187 -7.76 10.71 -19.97
CA LEU A 187 -8.48 10.25 -21.15
C LEU A 187 -8.76 8.75 -21.09
N LEU A 188 -7.76 7.94 -20.72
CA LEU A 188 -7.93 6.50 -20.55
C LEU A 188 -8.98 6.20 -19.48
N ASN A 189 -8.90 6.87 -18.33
CA ASN A 189 -9.82 6.66 -17.22
C ASN A 189 -11.27 7.00 -17.64
N TYR A 190 -11.45 8.15 -18.29
CA TYR A 190 -12.77 8.56 -18.80
C TYR A 190 -13.32 7.59 -19.85
N ARG A 191 -12.49 7.13 -20.79
CA ARG A 191 -12.90 6.20 -21.86
C ARG A 191 -13.27 4.82 -21.34
N VAL A 192 -12.55 4.32 -20.33
CA VAL A 192 -12.74 2.95 -19.81
C VAL A 192 -13.85 2.92 -18.76
N TYR A 193 -13.85 3.87 -17.82
CA TYR A 193 -14.69 3.83 -16.61
C TYR A 193 -15.78 4.91 -16.58
N GLY A 194 -15.78 5.87 -17.53
CA GLY A 194 -16.72 6.99 -17.52
C GLY A 194 -16.45 8.02 -16.42
N GLN A 195 -15.33 7.89 -15.69
CA GLN A 195 -14.93 8.77 -14.59
C GLN A 195 -13.50 9.30 -14.79
N ILE A 196 -13.25 10.51 -14.32
CA ILE A 196 -11.94 11.17 -14.48
C ILE A 196 -10.94 10.69 -13.42
N LEU A 197 -11.41 10.40 -12.20
CA LEU A 197 -10.57 9.95 -11.07
C LEU A 197 -10.99 8.56 -10.57
N PRO A 198 -10.08 7.77 -9.97
CA PRO A 198 -10.42 6.49 -9.36
C PRO A 198 -11.34 6.62 -8.15
N SER A 199 -12.34 5.74 -8.05
CA SER A 199 -13.33 5.70 -6.97
C SER A 199 -12.77 5.25 -5.60
N SER A 200 -11.63 4.55 -5.58
CA SER A 200 -11.00 4.11 -4.34
C SER A 200 -10.42 5.26 -3.52
N THR A 201 -10.04 6.38 -4.16
CA THR A 201 -9.57 7.56 -3.42
C THR A 201 -10.71 8.20 -2.64
N THR A 202 -11.89 8.33 -3.26
CA THR A 202 -13.08 8.86 -2.60
C THR A 202 -13.56 7.92 -1.50
N ALA A 203 -13.50 6.59 -1.71
CA ALA A 203 -13.82 5.61 -0.68
C ALA A 203 -12.93 5.74 0.56
N LYS A 204 -11.60 5.85 0.38
CA LYS A 204 -10.64 5.98 1.50
C LYS A 204 -10.80 7.30 2.28
N ILE A 205 -11.15 8.40 1.60
CA ILE A 205 -11.47 9.67 2.27
C ILE A 205 -12.80 9.56 3.02
N GLY A 206 -13.83 8.99 2.40
CA GLY A 206 -15.14 8.76 3.00
C GLY A 206 -15.08 7.89 4.27
N GLN A 207 -14.28 6.82 4.22
CA GLN A 207 -13.97 5.99 5.39
C GLN A 207 -13.40 6.81 6.56
N GLY A 208 -12.47 7.74 6.30
CA GLY A 208 -11.93 8.63 7.32
C GLY A 208 -12.98 9.60 7.89
N LEU A 209 -13.72 10.26 7.00
CA LEU A 209 -14.76 11.23 7.36
C LEU A 209 -15.92 10.61 8.16
N SER A 210 -16.21 9.31 7.95
CA SER A 210 -17.24 8.58 8.70
C SER A 210 -16.96 8.51 10.22
N GLY A 211 -15.69 8.64 10.63
CA GLY A 211 -15.26 8.48 12.03
C GLY A 211 -15.34 7.05 12.58
N ALA A 212 -15.77 6.06 11.78
CA ALA A 212 -16.01 4.71 12.27
C ALA A 212 -14.72 3.91 12.55
N LEU A 213 -13.64 4.23 11.84
CA LEU A 213 -12.33 3.56 11.96
C LEU A 213 -11.41 4.22 12.99
N GLY A 214 -11.90 5.23 13.71
CA GLY A 214 -11.22 5.87 14.83
C GLY A 214 -11.69 7.31 15.05
N PRO A 215 -11.56 7.84 16.29
CA PRO A 215 -11.97 9.20 16.59
C PRO A 215 -10.96 10.22 16.06
N TRP A 216 -11.46 11.32 15.49
CA TRP A 216 -10.63 12.47 15.12
C TRP A 216 -10.11 13.19 16.38
N PRO A 217 -8.84 13.63 16.43
CA PRO A 217 -7.78 13.58 15.39
C PRO A 217 -6.86 12.35 15.50
N THR A 218 -7.26 11.30 16.22
CA THR A 218 -6.38 10.19 16.62
C THR A 218 -6.44 8.95 15.73
N ALA A 219 -7.38 8.85 14.78
CA ALA A 219 -7.56 7.66 13.94
C ALA A 219 -6.28 7.20 13.24
N PHE A 220 -5.46 8.15 12.77
CA PHE A 220 -4.17 7.85 12.15
C PHE A 220 -3.22 7.09 13.10
N PHE A 221 -3.20 7.47 14.38
CA PHE A 221 -2.36 6.82 15.39
C PHE A 221 -3.01 5.57 16.01
N GLY A 222 -4.34 5.44 15.92
CA GLY A 222 -5.10 4.32 16.49
C GLY A 222 -4.69 2.95 15.95
N MET A 223 -4.07 2.92 14.76
CA MET A 223 -3.56 1.71 14.11
C MET A 223 -2.03 1.55 14.17
N ALA A 224 -1.34 2.43 14.91
CA ALA A 224 0.12 2.36 15.07
C ALA A 224 0.60 1.11 15.83
N TRP A 225 -0.29 0.38 16.52
CA TRP A 225 0.02 -0.93 17.12
C TRP A 225 0.54 -1.95 16.09
N GLN A 226 0.22 -1.77 14.81
CA GLN A 226 0.77 -2.59 13.73
C GLN A 226 2.30 -2.41 13.63
N LEU A 227 2.80 -1.19 13.87
CA LEU A 227 4.23 -0.91 13.91
C LEU A 227 4.89 -1.55 15.14
N ASP A 228 4.19 -1.63 16.28
CA ASP A 228 4.71 -2.36 17.45
C ASP A 228 4.99 -3.81 17.09
N LYS A 229 4.05 -4.49 16.41
CA LYS A 229 4.28 -5.89 15.97
C LYS A 229 5.51 -6.03 15.06
N ASP A 230 5.71 -5.08 14.15
CA ASP A 230 6.80 -5.12 13.16
C ASP A 230 8.16 -4.82 13.76
N PHE A 231 8.20 -3.82 14.64
CA PHE A 231 9.44 -3.30 15.19
C PHE A 231 9.77 -3.83 16.58
N LYS A 232 8.87 -4.52 17.28
CA LYS A 232 9.14 -5.10 18.61
C LYS A 232 10.42 -5.93 18.67
N PRO A 233 10.74 -6.80 17.69
CA PRO A 233 12.02 -7.53 17.67
C PRO A 233 13.25 -6.62 17.50
N THR A 234 13.07 -5.39 17.01
CA THR A 234 14.13 -4.41 16.73
C THR A 234 13.91 -3.08 17.46
N ILE A 235 13.20 -3.07 18.60
CA ILE A 235 12.75 -1.82 19.24
C ILE A 235 13.92 -0.92 19.66
N TYR A 236 15.01 -1.50 20.19
CA TYR A 236 16.20 -0.74 20.55
C TYR A 236 16.89 -0.11 19.33
N PHE A 237 16.84 -0.78 18.18
CA PHE A 237 17.32 -0.21 16.93
C PHE A 237 16.46 0.99 16.51
N VAL A 238 15.12 0.88 16.62
CA VAL A 238 14.22 2.01 16.34
C VAL A 238 14.51 3.20 17.25
N LEU A 239 14.66 2.98 18.56
CA LEU A 239 15.00 4.04 19.51
C LEU A 239 16.33 4.71 19.18
N ALA A 240 17.35 3.93 18.80
CA ALA A 240 18.64 4.46 18.36
C ALA A 240 18.53 5.27 17.06
N VAL A 241 17.79 4.77 16.06
CA VAL A 241 17.53 5.49 14.80
C VAL A 241 16.80 6.81 15.06
N VAL A 242 15.80 6.82 15.93
CA VAL A 242 15.05 8.05 16.31
C VAL A 242 15.99 9.06 16.95
N ALA A 243 16.81 8.64 17.92
CA ALA A 243 17.79 9.52 18.56
C ALA A 243 18.80 10.10 17.55
N LEU A 244 19.32 9.26 16.65
CA LEU A 244 20.24 9.68 15.59
C LEU A 244 19.55 10.58 14.55
N ALA A 245 18.27 10.34 14.25
CA ALA A 245 17.51 11.14 13.31
C ALA A 245 17.35 12.58 13.81
N PHE A 246 17.16 12.80 15.11
CA PHE A 246 17.18 14.16 15.68
C PHE A 246 18.53 14.86 15.47
N VAL A 247 19.64 14.12 15.58
CA VAL A 247 20.98 14.65 15.28
C VAL A 247 21.12 14.94 13.79
N GLY A 248 20.68 14.03 12.92
CA GLY A 248 20.71 14.20 11.46
C GLY A 248 19.90 15.40 10.97
N VAL A 249 18.67 15.58 11.47
CA VAL A 249 17.83 16.75 11.19
C VAL A 249 18.53 18.05 11.60
N LYS A 250 19.19 18.07 12.77
CA LYS A 250 19.98 19.24 13.21
C LYS A 250 21.19 19.50 12.31
N ARG A 251 21.92 18.45 11.89
CA ARG A 251 23.10 18.56 11.00
C ARG A 251 22.73 19.06 9.60
N LEU A 252 21.58 18.65 9.09
CA LEU A 252 21.08 19.05 7.76
C LEU A 252 20.23 20.33 7.80
N ARG A 253 20.24 21.06 8.92
CA ARG A 253 19.48 22.31 9.06
C ARG A 253 19.89 23.30 7.96
N GLY A 254 18.90 23.86 7.28
CA GLY A 254 19.10 24.83 6.19
C GLY A 254 19.44 24.21 4.83
N THR A 255 19.57 22.88 4.73
CA THR A 255 19.76 22.21 3.42
C THR A 255 18.43 22.07 2.68
N ALA A 256 18.48 22.03 1.35
CA ALA A 256 17.30 21.76 0.50
C ALA A 256 16.67 20.39 0.81
N LEU A 257 17.48 19.39 1.19
CA LEU A 257 16.98 18.08 1.62
C LEU A 257 16.05 18.24 2.81
N ASN A 258 16.51 18.92 3.86
CA ASN A 258 15.75 19.05 5.10
C ASN A 258 14.48 19.88 4.92
N GLU A 259 14.59 20.95 4.13
CA GLU A 259 13.45 21.79 3.75
C GLU A 259 12.38 20.99 3.00
N THR A 260 12.75 20.24 1.96
CA THR A 260 11.80 19.49 1.14
C THR A 260 11.20 18.32 1.92
N VAL A 261 12.03 17.51 2.58
CA VAL A 261 11.58 16.30 3.29
C VAL A 261 10.71 16.65 4.49
N LEU A 262 11.11 17.59 5.35
CA LEU A 262 10.30 17.94 6.52
C LEU A 262 8.99 18.61 6.14
N SER A 263 9.00 19.48 5.12
CA SER A 263 7.76 20.11 4.64
C SER A 263 6.80 19.06 4.07
N PHE A 264 7.32 18.10 3.31
CA PHE A 264 6.52 17.00 2.78
C PHE A 264 5.95 16.12 3.89
N CYS A 265 6.77 15.68 4.84
CA CYS A 265 6.30 14.88 5.97
C CYS A 265 5.27 15.64 6.82
N ALA A 266 5.45 16.93 7.05
CA ALA A 266 4.48 17.75 7.79
C ALA A 266 3.14 17.85 7.07
N LEU A 267 3.15 18.13 5.75
CA LEU A 267 1.93 18.18 4.94
C LEU A 267 1.25 16.81 4.83
N LEU A 268 2.03 15.74 4.68
CA LEU A 268 1.50 14.38 4.63
C LEU A 268 0.85 13.98 5.96
N LEU A 269 1.48 14.30 7.09
CA LEU A 269 0.90 14.05 8.41
C LEU A 269 -0.38 14.87 8.62
N ALA A 270 -0.35 16.16 8.25
CA ALA A 270 -1.52 17.02 8.33
C ALA A 270 -2.67 16.47 7.47
N PHE A 271 -2.38 16.00 6.26
CA PHE A 271 -3.36 15.36 5.38
C PHE A 271 -4.05 14.18 6.07
N TYR A 272 -3.30 13.25 6.64
CA TYR A 272 -3.87 12.08 7.32
C TYR A 272 -4.67 12.44 8.57
N VAL A 273 -4.16 13.37 9.39
CA VAL A 273 -4.82 13.78 10.64
C VAL A 273 -6.08 14.61 10.36
N LEU A 274 -6.03 15.56 9.43
CA LEU A 274 -7.17 16.44 9.12
C LEU A 274 -8.31 15.69 8.47
N LEU A 275 -8.03 14.67 7.64
CA LEU A 275 -9.04 13.83 7.01
C LEU A 275 -9.43 12.60 7.84
N ASN A 276 -8.93 12.49 9.07
CA ASN A 276 -9.19 11.37 9.98
C ASN A 276 -8.91 9.99 9.34
N ILE A 277 -7.90 9.91 8.48
CA ILE A 277 -7.60 8.67 7.74
C ILE A 277 -6.96 7.66 8.71
N PRO A 278 -7.45 6.41 8.77
CA PRO A 278 -6.86 5.36 9.60
C PRO A 278 -5.42 5.05 9.18
N GLY A 279 -4.53 4.83 10.16
CA GLY A 279 -3.11 4.59 9.93
C GLY A 279 -2.80 3.18 9.46
N TYR A 280 -3.04 2.88 8.18
CA TYR A 280 -2.55 1.63 7.58
C TYR A 280 -1.03 1.62 7.52
N ARG A 281 -0.45 0.40 7.51
CA ARG A 281 1.00 0.20 7.61
C ARG A 281 1.74 1.02 6.56
N TRP A 282 1.39 0.90 5.29
CA TRP A 282 2.07 1.60 4.19
C TRP A 282 2.03 3.13 4.26
N TYR A 283 1.11 3.74 5.03
CA TYR A 283 1.08 5.19 5.24
C TYR A 283 2.24 5.71 6.10
N PHE A 284 2.81 4.86 6.96
CA PHE A 284 3.98 5.23 7.76
C PHE A 284 5.30 5.15 6.99
N ALA A 285 5.29 4.58 5.78
CA ALA A 285 6.51 4.26 5.05
C ALA A 285 7.39 5.49 4.71
N PRO A 286 6.84 6.65 4.26
CA PRO A 286 7.67 7.82 4.01
C PRO A 286 8.36 8.35 5.28
N PHE A 287 7.66 8.34 6.42
CA PHE A 287 8.20 8.79 7.70
C PHE A 287 9.34 7.88 8.18
N ILE A 288 9.15 6.56 8.09
CA ILE A 288 10.17 5.58 8.46
C ILE A 288 11.38 5.69 7.52
N PHE A 289 11.13 5.77 6.20
CA PHE A 289 12.18 5.86 5.19
C PHE A 289 13.06 7.10 5.40
N PHE A 290 12.47 8.29 5.50
CA PHE A 290 13.25 9.50 5.74
C PHE A 290 13.83 9.55 7.15
N GLY A 291 13.16 8.98 8.15
CA GLY A 291 13.72 8.78 9.49
C GLY A 291 15.02 7.98 9.47
N LEU A 292 15.11 6.93 8.65
CA LEU A 292 16.34 6.15 8.45
C LEU A 292 17.41 6.96 7.72
N VAL A 293 17.05 7.79 6.73
CA VAL A 293 17.99 8.70 6.06
C VAL A 293 18.59 9.70 7.06
N TYR A 294 17.77 10.31 7.92
CA TYR A 294 18.27 11.19 8.98
C TYR A 294 19.05 10.43 10.05
N GLY A 295 18.62 9.22 10.41
CA GLY A 295 19.33 8.35 11.34
C GLY A 295 20.76 8.04 10.86
N ALA A 296 20.91 7.76 9.57
CA ALA A 296 22.22 7.56 8.93
C ALA A 296 23.11 8.80 9.05
N GLU A 297 22.57 9.99 8.78
CA GLU A 297 23.30 11.25 8.88
C GLU A 297 23.70 11.59 10.34
N GLY A 298 22.95 11.09 11.32
CA GLY A 298 23.26 11.22 12.74
C GLY A 298 24.49 10.42 13.19
N ILE A 299 24.89 9.37 12.45
CA ILE A 299 26.02 8.50 12.82
C ILE A 299 27.30 9.33 12.97
N PRO A 300 28.10 9.13 14.03
CA PRO A 300 29.40 9.79 14.17
C PRO A 300 30.33 9.42 13.01
N ARG A 301 30.90 10.44 12.34
CA ARG A 301 31.80 10.27 11.19
C ARG A 301 33.22 9.84 11.60
N ASN A 302 33.32 8.79 12.41
CA ASN A 302 34.58 8.19 12.86
C ASN A 302 34.53 6.66 12.71
N ARG A 303 35.71 6.00 12.78
CA ARG A 303 35.80 4.55 12.57
C ARG A 303 34.91 3.76 13.54
N VAL A 304 34.86 4.17 14.80
CA VAL A 304 34.06 3.52 15.85
C VAL A 304 32.56 3.60 15.52
N GLY A 305 32.06 4.78 15.14
CA GLY A 305 30.66 5.00 14.76
C GLY A 305 30.26 4.14 13.57
N TYR A 306 31.11 4.06 12.54
CA TYR A 306 30.87 3.19 11.38
C TYR A 306 30.95 1.70 11.71
N SER A 307 31.87 1.27 12.59
CA SER A 307 31.95 -0.11 13.04
C SER A 307 30.71 -0.52 13.82
N ILE A 308 30.25 0.31 14.75
CA ILE A 308 29.00 0.08 15.50
C ILE A 308 27.82 0.02 14.55
N ALA A 309 27.71 0.98 13.62
CA ALA A 309 26.64 1.00 12.63
C ALA A 309 26.62 -0.28 11.78
N ALA A 310 27.78 -0.76 11.32
CA ALA A 310 27.88 -1.99 10.55
C ALA A 310 27.45 -3.24 11.35
N VAL A 311 27.85 -3.35 12.62
CA VAL A 311 27.45 -4.46 13.50
C VAL A 311 25.95 -4.44 13.77
N VAL A 312 25.40 -3.26 14.11
CA VAL A 312 23.96 -3.08 14.33
C VAL A 312 23.19 -3.43 13.06
N LEU A 313 23.67 -3.01 11.90
CA LEU A 313 23.05 -3.29 10.61
C LEU A 313 23.01 -4.78 10.29
N ALA A 314 24.10 -5.50 10.55
CA ALA A 314 24.15 -6.95 10.38
C ALA A 314 23.16 -7.66 11.32
N ALA A 315 23.09 -7.24 12.59
CA ALA A 315 22.15 -7.77 13.57
C ALA A 315 20.68 -7.50 13.19
N VAL A 316 20.39 -6.29 12.70
CA VAL A 316 19.05 -5.89 12.23
C VAL A 316 18.65 -6.64 10.98
N ALA A 317 19.54 -6.78 9.99
CA ALA A 317 19.28 -7.55 8.78
C ALA A 317 18.99 -9.02 9.10
N LEU A 318 19.76 -9.63 10.00
CA LEU A 318 19.54 -11.00 10.45
C LEU A 318 18.20 -11.14 11.19
N THR A 319 17.91 -10.26 12.15
CA THR A 319 16.65 -10.27 12.90
C THR A 319 15.45 -10.09 11.96
N ASN A 320 15.53 -9.14 11.02
CA ASN A 320 14.46 -8.89 10.05
C ASN A 320 14.28 -10.05 9.07
N ALA A 321 15.33 -10.80 8.72
CA ALA A 321 15.17 -12.01 7.92
C ALA A 321 14.25 -13.04 8.61
N PHE A 322 14.34 -13.18 9.93
CA PHE A 322 13.42 -14.03 10.71
C PHE A 322 12.01 -13.44 10.82
N VAL A 323 11.89 -12.12 11.03
CA VAL A 323 10.59 -11.44 11.10
C VAL A 323 9.82 -11.57 9.79
N VAL A 324 10.49 -11.29 8.68
CA VAL A 324 9.92 -11.40 7.33
C VAL A 324 9.51 -12.84 7.04
N GLN A 325 10.37 -13.82 7.35
CA GLN A 325 10.01 -15.23 7.18
C GLN A 325 8.77 -15.60 7.99
N ARG A 326 8.69 -15.18 9.26
CA ARG A 326 7.52 -15.45 10.09
C ARG A 326 6.26 -14.80 9.51
N PHE A 327 6.38 -13.57 8.99
CA PHE A 327 5.26 -12.88 8.34
C PHE A 327 4.73 -13.68 7.15
N ASN A 328 5.66 -14.18 6.32
CA ASN A 328 5.44 -15.05 5.17
C ASN A 328 4.79 -16.41 5.52
N GLU A 329 4.75 -16.77 6.81
CA GLU A 329 4.16 -18.02 7.35
C GLU A 329 2.82 -17.77 8.09
N THR A 330 2.44 -16.52 8.35
CA THR A 330 1.17 -16.07 8.99
C THR A 330 0.02 -15.92 7.95
N PRO A 331 -1.27 -15.65 8.32
CA PRO A 331 -2.52 -16.28 7.82
C PRO A 331 -2.93 -16.04 6.35
N GLU A 332 -2.00 -16.06 5.40
CA GLU A 332 -2.26 -16.31 3.98
C GLU A 332 -2.84 -17.70 3.73
N THR A 333 -2.58 -18.64 4.65
CA THR A 333 -3.11 -20.00 4.59
C THR A 333 -4.63 -20.06 4.77
N ASP A 334 -5.24 -19.09 5.46
CA ASP A 334 -6.64 -19.18 5.85
C ASP A 334 -7.59 -18.79 4.70
N TYR A 335 -7.30 -17.67 4.00
CA TYR A 335 -8.10 -17.24 2.85
C TYR A 335 -7.90 -18.11 1.61
N ARG A 336 -6.71 -18.71 1.44
CA ARG A 336 -6.48 -19.67 0.36
C ARG A 336 -7.28 -20.96 0.61
N VAL A 337 -7.25 -21.49 1.83
CA VAL A 337 -8.05 -22.67 2.20
C VAL A 337 -9.55 -22.39 2.09
N LEU A 338 -9.99 -21.20 2.54
CA LEU A 338 -11.37 -20.74 2.36
C LEU A 338 -11.74 -20.66 0.87
N ALA A 339 -10.90 -20.06 0.04
CA ALA A 339 -11.14 -19.96 -1.40
C ALA A 339 -11.21 -21.33 -2.07
N GLU A 340 -10.31 -22.26 -1.70
CA GLU A 340 -10.35 -23.65 -2.17
C GLU A 340 -11.64 -24.37 -1.73
N TRP A 341 -12.12 -24.12 -0.51
CA TRP A 341 -13.40 -24.65 -0.04
C TRP A 341 -14.58 -24.05 -0.82
N LEU A 342 -14.64 -22.72 -0.99
CA LEU A 342 -15.68 -22.05 -1.77
C LEU A 342 -15.70 -22.55 -3.22
N ASN A 343 -14.54 -22.68 -3.85
CA ASN A 343 -14.39 -23.21 -5.21
C ASN A 343 -14.99 -24.61 -5.36
N ARG A 344 -14.89 -25.46 -4.33
CA ARG A 344 -15.37 -26.85 -4.35
C ARG A 344 -16.81 -27.04 -3.90
N ASN A 345 -17.31 -26.16 -3.02
CA ASN A 345 -18.57 -26.37 -2.28
C ASN A 345 -19.67 -25.36 -2.63
N THR A 346 -19.41 -24.41 -3.54
CA THR A 346 -20.38 -23.38 -3.93
C THR A 346 -20.51 -23.29 -5.46
N PRO A 347 -21.68 -22.90 -6.00
CA PRO A 347 -21.86 -22.69 -7.42
C PRO A 347 -20.85 -21.70 -8.03
N PRO A 348 -20.41 -21.87 -9.29
CA PRO A 348 -19.50 -20.95 -9.97
C PRO A 348 -20.02 -19.51 -10.10
N GLU A 349 -21.33 -19.34 -10.19
CA GLU A 349 -22.04 -18.07 -10.33
C GLU A 349 -22.39 -17.41 -8.98
N ALA A 350 -22.08 -18.09 -7.87
CA ALA A 350 -22.40 -17.60 -6.55
C ALA A 350 -21.69 -16.27 -6.24
N THR A 351 -22.44 -15.34 -5.67
CA THR A 351 -21.88 -14.07 -5.21
C THR A 351 -21.40 -14.18 -3.76
N ILE A 352 -20.26 -13.55 -3.46
CA ILE A 352 -19.66 -13.64 -2.14
C ILE A 352 -19.37 -12.24 -1.62
N GLU A 353 -19.62 -12.03 -0.34
CA GLU A 353 -19.27 -10.80 0.35
C GLU A 353 -18.14 -11.02 1.35
N ALA A 354 -17.18 -10.10 1.37
CA ALA A 354 -16.02 -10.16 2.25
C ALA A 354 -15.45 -8.78 2.58
N VAL A 355 -14.74 -8.70 3.70
CA VAL A 355 -13.93 -7.52 4.08
C VAL A 355 -12.57 -7.57 3.37
N GLU A 356 -11.89 -8.72 3.39
CA GLU A 356 -10.63 -8.98 2.67
C GLU A 356 -10.90 -9.42 1.23
N THR A 357 -11.38 -8.47 0.41
CA THR A 357 -11.77 -8.74 -0.97
C THR A 357 -10.61 -9.04 -1.89
N GLY A 358 -9.41 -8.52 -1.62
CA GLY A 358 -8.24 -8.77 -2.45
C GLY A 358 -7.84 -10.25 -2.45
N ARG A 359 -7.68 -10.83 -1.26
CA ARG A 359 -7.35 -12.24 -1.04
C ARG A 359 -8.40 -13.14 -1.63
N LEU A 360 -9.66 -12.91 -1.28
CA LEU A 360 -10.74 -13.76 -1.75
C LEU A 360 -10.91 -13.64 -3.27
N GLY A 361 -10.91 -12.42 -3.81
CA GLY A 361 -11.08 -12.17 -5.23
C GLY A 361 -9.93 -12.72 -6.09
N TYR A 362 -8.71 -12.73 -5.58
CA TYR A 362 -7.57 -13.32 -6.30
C TYR A 362 -7.63 -14.86 -6.34
N TYR A 363 -7.95 -15.51 -5.22
CA TYR A 363 -8.01 -16.99 -5.16
C TYR A 363 -9.36 -17.57 -5.63
N CYS A 364 -10.44 -16.78 -5.66
CA CYS A 364 -11.76 -17.11 -6.23
C CYS A 364 -12.01 -16.30 -7.52
N SER A 365 -11.09 -16.38 -8.48
CA SER A 365 -11.00 -15.50 -9.66
C SER A 365 -12.28 -15.32 -10.49
N HIS A 366 -13.20 -16.28 -10.48
CA HIS A 366 -14.39 -16.28 -11.37
C HIS A 366 -15.71 -15.86 -10.70
N ARG A 367 -15.71 -15.55 -9.40
CA ARG A 367 -16.94 -15.18 -8.68
C ARG A 367 -17.06 -13.68 -8.52
N TYR A 368 -18.29 -13.19 -8.50
CA TYR A 368 -18.56 -11.81 -8.14
C TYR A 368 -18.29 -11.62 -6.64
N ILE A 369 -17.48 -10.63 -6.29
CA ILE A 369 -17.15 -10.30 -4.89
C ILE A 369 -17.70 -8.91 -4.56
N TYR A 370 -18.58 -8.85 -3.57
CA TYR A 370 -19.00 -7.61 -2.93
C TYR A 370 -17.95 -7.18 -1.91
N ASP A 371 -17.56 -5.91 -1.99
CA ASP A 371 -16.63 -5.27 -1.06
C ASP A 371 -17.38 -4.42 -0.05
N VAL A 372 -17.44 -4.92 1.19
CA VAL A 372 -18.08 -4.23 2.33
C VAL A 372 -17.47 -2.85 2.55
N MET A 373 -16.16 -2.70 2.30
CA MET A 373 -15.42 -1.46 2.55
C MET A 373 -15.51 -0.47 1.38
N GLY A 374 -16.05 -0.90 0.23
CA GLY A 374 -16.36 -0.06 -0.91
C GLY A 374 -15.18 0.38 -1.78
N LEU A 375 -14.00 -0.26 -1.66
CA LEU A 375 -12.87 0.00 -2.54
C LEU A 375 -13.14 -0.44 -3.98
N THR A 376 -13.90 -1.53 -4.16
CA THR A 376 -14.27 -2.08 -5.49
C THR A 376 -15.77 -2.12 -5.75
N THR A 377 -16.60 -1.89 -4.73
CA THR A 377 -18.07 -1.74 -4.83
C THR A 377 -18.46 -0.30 -4.44
N PRO A 378 -18.53 0.66 -5.40
CA PRO A 378 -18.66 2.09 -5.08
C PRO A 378 -19.92 2.45 -4.28
N LYS A 379 -20.98 1.67 -4.45
CA LYS A 379 -22.22 1.82 -3.69
C LYS A 379 -22.00 1.63 -2.18
N ASN A 380 -21.20 0.65 -1.79
CA ASN A 380 -20.87 0.41 -0.38
C ASN A 380 -19.96 1.49 0.19
N ALA A 381 -19.13 2.14 -0.64
CA ALA A 381 -18.34 3.29 -0.22
C ALA A 381 -19.23 4.47 0.21
N ASP A 382 -20.37 4.67 -0.45
CA ASP A 382 -21.31 5.73 -0.11
C ASP A 382 -21.97 5.47 1.26
N HIS A 383 -22.43 4.24 1.50
CA HIS A 383 -22.94 3.80 2.79
C HIS A 383 -21.92 4.03 3.92
N VAL A 384 -20.70 3.54 3.71
CA VAL A 384 -19.58 3.68 4.65
C VAL A 384 -19.30 5.15 4.98
N THR A 385 -19.32 6.03 3.97
CA THR A 385 -19.09 7.47 4.14
C THR A 385 -20.12 8.10 5.07
N HIS A 386 -21.38 7.66 4.99
CA HIS A 386 -22.47 8.13 5.84
C HIS A 386 -22.58 7.40 7.18
N GLY A 387 -21.62 6.53 7.50
CA GLY A 387 -21.61 5.76 8.74
C GLY A 387 -22.59 4.60 8.75
N ASP A 388 -23.12 4.22 7.59
CA ASP A 388 -23.91 3.02 7.39
C ASP A 388 -22.99 1.85 7.01
N TRP A 389 -22.93 0.85 7.89
CA TRP A 389 -22.07 -0.31 7.74
C TRP A 389 -22.83 -1.63 7.64
N VAL A 390 -24.16 -1.56 7.46
CA VAL A 390 -25.03 -2.74 7.58
C VAL A 390 -26.04 -2.84 6.44
N SER A 391 -26.34 -1.76 5.73
CA SER A 391 -27.29 -1.79 4.61
C SER A 391 -26.86 -2.68 3.45
N TRP A 392 -25.56 -2.96 3.31
CA TRP A 392 -25.06 -3.95 2.35
C TRP A 392 -25.77 -5.31 2.49
N VAL A 393 -26.10 -5.75 3.72
CA VAL A 393 -26.75 -7.06 3.96
C VAL A 393 -28.09 -7.13 3.23
N ALA A 394 -28.88 -6.07 3.33
CA ALA A 394 -30.21 -6.00 2.74
C ALA A 394 -30.19 -5.70 1.25
N GLU A 395 -29.15 -5.00 0.78
CA GLU A 395 -29.11 -4.48 -0.58
C GLU A 395 -28.32 -5.35 -1.56
N ASP A 396 -27.17 -5.86 -1.15
CA ASP A 396 -26.29 -6.67 -2.01
C ASP A 396 -26.78 -8.13 -2.06
N LYS A 397 -27.40 -8.60 -0.97
CA LYS A 397 -27.99 -9.93 -0.81
C LYS A 397 -27.09 -11.05 -1.37
N PRO A 398 -25.82 -11.15 -0.93
CA PRO A 398 -24.89 -12.15 -1.43
C PRO A 398 -25.38 -13.57 -1.15
N ASP A 399 -24.97 -14.54 -1.97
CA ASP A 399 -25.26 -15.96 -1.71
C ASP A 399 -24.46 -16.48 -0.51
N TYR A 400 -23.25 -15.95 -0.32
CA TYR A 400 -22.36 -16.31 0.78
C TYR A 400 -21.71 -15.08 1.42
N ILE A 401 -21.56 -15.09 2.74
CA ILE A 401 -20.88 -14.02 3.50
C ILE A 401 -19.71 -14.63 4.26
N VAL A 402 -18.51 -14.09 4.04
CA VAL A 402 -17.32 -14.45 4.81
C VAL A 402 -17.30 -13.63 6.10
N MET A 403 -17.08 -14.31 7.22
CA MET A 403 -17.22 -13.73 8.56
C MET A 403 -16.00 -14.03 9.42
N HIS A 404 -15.64 -13.09 10.29
CA HIS A 404 -14.60 -13.29 11.30
C HIS A 404 -15.15 -13.88 12.60
N ALA A 405 -14.31 -14.61 13.32
CA ALA A 405 -14.56 -15.09 14.67
C ALA A 405 -13.52 -14.52 15.65
N PRO A 406 -13.89 -13.55 16.51
CA PRO A 406 -15.22 -12.95 16.65
C PRO A 406 -15.60 -12.02 15.48
N ALA A 407 -16.90 -11.89 15.21
CA ALA A 407 -17.39 -11.07 14.10
C ALA A 407 -17.06 -9.59 14.28
N LEU A 408 -16.64 -8.95 13.19
CA LEU A 408 -16.39 -7.52 13.13
C LEU A 408 -17.68 -6.73 13.37
N LYS A 409 -17.54 -5.45 13.73
CA LYS A 409 -18.69 -4.59 14.12
C LYS A 409 -19.80 -4.59 13.06
N TRP A 410 -19.43 -4.51 11.80
CA TRP A 410 -20.33 -4.44 10.63
C TRP A 410 -20.84 -5.81 10.17
N GLU A 411 -20.09 -6.88 10.42
CA GLU A 411 -20.51 -8.25 10.13
C GLU A 411 -21.63 -8.73 11.07
N LYS A 412 -21.71 -8.19 12.29
CA LYS A 412 -22.73 -8.58 13.28
C LYS A 412 -24.17 -8.44 12.79
N ALA A 413 -24.43 -7.59 11.80
CA ALA A 413 -25.76 -7.49 11.18
C ALA A 413 -26.14 -8.78 10.45
N ALA A 414 -25.23 -9.37 9.69
CA ALA A 414 -25.46 -10.62 8.97
C ALA A 414 -25.78 -11.80 9.90
N LEU A 415 -25.21 -11.82 11.12
CA LEU A 415 -25.52 -12.84 12.13
C LEU A 415 -26.97 -12.79 12.64
N LYS A 416 -27.61 -11.62 12.54
CA LYS A 416 -28.98 -11.41 13.02
C LYS A 416 -30.01 -11.56 11.90
N ASP A 417 -29.57 -11.68 10.66
CA ASP A 417 -30.46 -11.78 9.51
C ASP A 417 -30.97 -13.22 9.36
N PRO A 418 -32.29 -13.48 9.47
CA PRO A 418 -32.85 -14.82 9.38
C PRO A 418 -32.69 -15.46 8.00
N ALA A 419 -32.38 -14.67 6.95
CA ALA A 419 -32.13 -15.15 5.61
C ALA A 419 -30.79 -15.89 5.49
N TYR A 420 -29.90 -15.81 6.47
CA TYR A 420 -28.59 -16.44 6.46
C TYR A 420 -28.49 -17.56 7.51
N GLU A 421 -27.70 -18.59 7.19
CA GLU A 421 -27.35 -19.69 8.09
C GLU A 421 -25.86 -20.00 8.03
N ALA A 422 -25.29 -20.49 9.12
CA ALA A 422 -23.88 -20.86 9.15
C ALA A 422 -23.62 -22.15 8.37
N THR A 423 -22.57 -22.14 7.56
CA THR A 423 -22.05 -23.35 6.93
C THR A 423 -21.17 -24.14 7.91
N PRO A 424 -20.87 -25.42 7.64
CA PRO A 424 -19.92 -26.19 8.45
C PRO A 424 -18.46 -25.70 8.37
N PHE A 425 -18.16 -24.72 7.50
CA PHE A 425 -16.81 -24.22 7.33
C PHE A 425 -16.40 -23.32 8.50
N LEU A 426 -15.41 -23.76 9.27
CA LEU A 426 -14.69 -22.96 10.24
C LEU A 426 -13.21 -23.27 10.12
N TYR A 427 -12.41 -22.27 9.78
CA TYR A 427 -10.97 -22.43 9.69
C TYR A 427 -10.27 -21.20 10.28
N ARG A 428 -9.49 -21.44 11.34
CA ARG A 428 -8.59 -20.45 11.98
C ARG A 428 -9.20 -19.05 12.21
N GLY A 429 -10.46 -19.02 12.62
CA GLY A 429 -11.13 -17.77 12.98
C GLY A 429 -11.91 -17.11 11.83
N VAL A 430 -12.11 -17.81 10.71
CA VAL A 430 -13.01 -17.41 9.63
C VAL A 430 -14.07 -18.49 9.41
N TYR A 431 -15.32 -18.08 9.20
CA TYR A 431 -16.44 -18.96 8.84
C TYR A 431 -17.28 -18.32 7.73
N VAL A 432 -18.19 -19.11 7.15
CA VAL A 432 -19.04 -18.67 6.05
C VAL A 432 -20.51 -18.82 6.42
N LEU A 433 -21.30 -17.77 6.17
CA LEU A 433 -22.76 -17.84 6.14
C LEU A 433 -23.23 -18.07 4.71
N ARG A 434 -24.34 -18.79 4.57
CA ARG A 434 -25.03 -19.05 3.30
C ARG A 434 -26.43 -18.46 3.36
N ARG A 435 -26.87 -17.85 2.26
CA ARG A 435 -28.27 -17.42 2.11
C ARG A 435 -29.20 -18.62 1.94
N LYS A 436 -30.24 -18.69 2.75
CA LYS A 436 -31.30 -19.71 2.66
C LYS A 436 -32.06 -19.56 1.34
N PRO A 437 -32.47 -20.68 0.72
CA PRO A 437 -33.40 -20.64 -0.41
C PRO A 437 -34.68 -19.90 -0.03
N ALA A 438 -35.28 -19.17 -0.98
CA ALA A 438 -36.46 -18.31 -0.75
C ALA A 438 -37.66 -19.01 -0.08
N GLN A 439 -37.74 -20.34 -0.14
CA GLN A 439 -38.81 -21.14 0.50
C GLN A 439 -38.60 -21.37 2.02
N GLN A 440 -37.38 -21.19 2.55
CA GLN A 440 -37.07 -21.41 3.97
C GLN A 440 -37.06 -20.12 4.81
N ALA A 441 -37.00 -18.94 4.17
CA ALA A 441 -37.02 -17.65 4.85
C ALA A 441 -38.44 -17.19 5.28
N ALA A 442 -39.49 -17.90 4.84
CA ALA A 442 -40.89 -17.54 5.07
C ALA A 442 -41.56 -18.27 6.25
N ASN A 443 -40.85 -19.15 6.96
CA ASN A 443 -41.35 -19.75 8.19
C ASN A 443 -40.67 -19.07 9.39
N PRO A 444 -41.39 -18.22 10.14
CA PRO A 444 -40.88 -17.54 11.34
C PRO A 444 -40.54 -18.50 12.48
#